data_AF-A0A0F3MUF3-F1
#
_entry.id   AF-A0A0F3MUF3-F1
#
_cell.length_a   1.000
_cell.length_b   1.000
_cell.length_c   1.000
_cell.angle_alpha   90.00
_cell.angle_beta   90.00
_cell.angle_gamma   90.00
#
_symmetry.space_group_name_H-M   'P 1'
#
loop_
_entity.id
_entity.type
_entity.pdbx_description
1 polymer ?
#
loop_
_entity_poly.entity_id
_entity_poly.type
_entity_poly.pdbx_seq_one_letter_code
_entity_poly.pdbx_strand_id
1 'polypeptide(L)' 'MASIRKKYPSLKLVVPGIRMAQSATGDQKRVDTPKDTLAAGADYLVIGRVITQSSDPAGEIDKILKTL' A
#
# COMPACT_ATOMS: atom_id res chain seq x y z
N MET A 1 -10.66 2.19 8.39
CA MET A 1 -11.21 2.60 7.08
C MET A 1 -12.72 2.35 6.98
N ALA A 2 -13.22 1.20 7.44
CA ALA A 2 -14.66 0.85 7.42
C ALA A 2 -15.62 1.95 7.93
N SER A 3 -15.33 2.58 9.09
CA SER A 3 -16.19 3.65 9.62
C SER A 3 -16.21 4.92 8.75
N ILE A 4 -15.12 5.21 8.03
CA ILE A 4 -15.03 6.35 7.11
C ILE A 4 -15.83 6.05 5.84
N ARG A 5 -15.69 4.85 5.26
CA ARG A 5 -16.49 4.43 4.09
C ARG A 5 -17.98 4.43 4.39
N LYS A 6 -18.38 3.96 5.58
CA LYS A 6 -19.79 3.96 5.99
C LYS A 6 -20.38 5.37 6.08
N LYS A 7 -19.57 6.36 6.50
CA LYS A 7 -20.00 7.75 6.65
C LYS A 7 -19.90 8.57 5.35
N TYR A 8 -18.95 8.24 4.48
CA TYR A 8 -18.68 8.95 3.23
C TYR A 8 -18.42 7.94 2.10
N PRO A 9 -19.45 7.37 1.48
CA PRO A 9 -19.32 6.29 0.50
C PRO A 9 -18.61 6.73 -0.80
N SER A 10 -18.67 8.01 -1.15
CA SER A 10 -18.02 8.57 -2.35
C SER A 10 -16.59 9.04 -2.10
N LEU A 11 -16.10 9.00 -0.85
CA LEU A 11 -14.79 9.53 -0.50
C LEU A 11 -13.70 8.55 -0.96
N LYS A 12 -12.71 9.07 -1.70
CA LYS A 12 -11.52 8.30 -2.09
C LYS A 12 -10.55 8.22 -0.93
N LEU A 13 -10.19 7.00 -0.53
CA LEU A 13 -9.26 6.74 0.55
C LEU A 13 -7.86 6.49 -0.02
N VAL A 14 -6.97 7.44 0.25
CA VAL A 14 -5.56 7.39 -0.12
C VAL A 14 -4.76 6.94 1.10
N VAL A 15 -4.03 5.83 0.99
CA VAL A 15 -3.25 5.26 2.10
C VAL A 15 -1.75 5.35 1.79
N PRO A 16 -1.01 6.23 2.48
CA PRO A 16 0.44 6.28 2.39
C PRO A 16 1.12 5.30 3.35
N GLY A 17 2.39 4.98 3.04
CA GLY A 17 3.25 4.22 3.95
C GLY A 17 3.19 2.70 3.79
N ILE A 18 2.74 2.20 2.63
CA ILE A 18 2.71 0.77 2.33
C ILE A 18 4.15 0.25 2.20
N ARG A 19 4.48 -0.83 2.91
CA ARG A 19 5.76 -1.53 2.75
C ARG A 19 5.53 -2.87 2.07
N MET A 20 6.49 -3.26 1.23
CA MET A 20 6.52 -4.59 0.64
C MET A 20 6.89 -5.62 1.70
N ALA A 21 6.27 -6.81 1.64
CA ALA A 21 6.42 -7.88 2.63
C ALA A 21 7.89 -8.31 2.87
N GLN A 22 8.78 -8.10 1.89
CA GLN A 22 10.20 -8.46 1.97
C GLN A 22 11.10 -7.40 2.65
N SER A 23 10.59 -6.22 3.01
CA SER A 23 11.36 -5.13 3.66
C SER A 23 11.17 -5.11 5.19
N ALA A 24 10.76 -6.23 5.78
CA ALA A 24 10.36 -6.33 7.19
C ALA A 24 11.54 -6.65 8.12
N THR A 25 12.42 -5.66 8.32
CA THR A 25 13.36 -5.65 9.46
C THR A 25 13.41 -4.23 10.04
N GLY A 26 12.48 -3.94 10.96
CA GLY A 26 12.51 -2.70 11.74
C GLY A 26 11.15 -2.29 12.32
N ASP A 27 10.90 -2.72 13.57
CA ASP A 27 10.13 -2.12 14.68
C ASP A 27 8.85 -1.28 14.48
N GLN A 28 8.25 -1.23 13.29
CA GLN A 28 6.97 -0.52 13.10
C GLN A 28 5.77 -1.47 13.19
N LYS A 29 5.00 -1.30 14.26
CA LYS A 29 3.87 -2.12 14.74
C LYS A 29 2.63 -2.20 13.84
N ARG A 30 2.65 -1.61 12.64
CA ARG A 30 1.55 -1.65 11.66
C ARG A 30 2.13 -1.59 10.25
N VAL A 31 2.48 -2.75 9.71
CA VAL A 31 2.86 -2.92 8.31
C VAL A 31 1.70 -3.64 7.63
N ASP A 32 0.80 -2.89 6.99
CA ASP A 32 -0.19 -3.50 6.10
C ASP A 32 0.47 -3.77 4.75
N THR A 33 0.25 -4.97 4.21
CA THR A 33 0.65 -5.28 2.85
C THR A 33 -0.24 -4.51 1.86
N PRO A 34 0.19 -4.32 0.60
CA PRO A 34 -0.66 -3.72 -0.43
C PRO A 34 -2.03 -4.40 -0.53
N LYS A 35 -2.06 -5.74 -0.44
CA LYS A 35 -3.27 -6.55 -0.49
C LYS A 35 -4.20 -6.32 0.71
N ASP A 36 -3.64 -6.29 1.93
CA ASP A 36 -4.42 -6.04 3.15
C ASP A 36 -5.03 -4.64 3.14
N THR A 37 -4.29 -3.66 2.61
CA THR A 37 -4.75 -2.28 2.52
C THR A 37 -5.89 -2.11 1.52
N LEU A 38 -5.83 -2.80 0.38
CA LEU A 38 -6.97 -2.85 -0.55
C LEU A 38 -8.17 -3.55 0.07
N ALA A 39 -7.96 -4.68 0.75
CA ALA A 39 -9.03 -5.42 1.45
C ALA A 39 -9.67 -4.58 2.57
N ALA A 40 -8.89 -3.73 3.25
CA ALA A 40 -9.40 -2.75 4.22
C ALA A 40 -10.22 -1.61 3.57
N GLY A 41 -10.21 -1.54 2.25
CA GLY A 41 -10.94 -0.57 1.45
C GLY A 41 -10.13 0.69 1.17
N ALA A 42 -8.87 0.59 0.76
CA ALA A 42 -8.19 1.72 0.12
C ALA A 42 -8.59 1.83 -1.36
N ASP A 43 -8.69 3.06 -1.87
CA ASP A 43 -8.87 3.31 -3.30
C ASP A 43 -7.52 3.62 -3.98
N TYR A 44 -6.58 4.21 -3.24
CA TYR A 44 -5.25 4.53 -3.72
C TYR A 44 -4.19 4.13 -2.70
N LEU A 45 -3.13 3.51 -3.19
CA LEU A 45 -1.92 3.18 -2.43
C LEU A 45 -0.81 4.14 -2.82
N VAL A 46 -0.17 4.77 -1.83
CA VAL A 46 1.00 5.63 -2.08
C VAL A 46 2.26 4.87 -1.69
N ILE A 47 3.00 4.44 -2.71
CA ILE A 47 4.26 3.71 -2.61
C ILE A 47 5.37 4.60 -3.17
N GLY A 48 6.32 4.97 -2.32
CA GLY A 48 7.39 5.92 -2.66
C GLY A 48 8.74 5.23 -2.86
N ARG A 49 9.57 5.27 -1.81
CA ARG A 49 11.00 4.88 -1.82
C ARG A 49 11.28 3.54 -2.49
N VAL A 50 10.42 2.55 -2.30
CA VAL A 50 10.58 1.21 -2.91
C VAL A 50 10.59 1.25 -4.43
N ILE A 51 9.86 2.19 -5.05
CA ILE A 51 9.84 2.40 -6.49
C ILE A 51 10.93 3.39 -6.89
N THR A 52 10.99 4.54 -6.22
CA THR A 52 11.88 5.65 -6.64
C THR A 52 13.36 5.39 -6.39
N GLN A 53 13.71 4.47 -5.49
CA GLN A 53 15.10 4.08 -5.19
C GLN A 53 15.47 2.71 -5.78
N SER A 54 14.55 2.08 -6.52
CA SER A 54 14.86 0.83 -7.23
C SER A 54 15.74 1.10 -8.44
N SER A 55 16.64 0.17 -8.73
CA SER A 55 17.38 0.14 -9.99
C SER A 55 16.50 -0.17 -11.20
N ASP A 56 15.32 -0.78 -10.97
CA ASP A 56 14.29 -1.05 -11.97
C ASP A 56 12.90 -0.67 -11.41
N PRO A 57 12.48 0.60 -11.56
CA PRO A 57 11.18 1.05 -11.08
C PRO A 57 9.99 0.33 -11.74
N ALA A 58 10.10 0.02 -13.04
CA ALA A 58 9.04 -0.68 -13.77
C ALA A 58 8.88 -2.12 -13.26
N GLY A 59 10.00 -2.82 -13.08
CA GLY A 59 10.02 -4.16 -12.49
C GLY A 59 9.47 -4.20 -11.06
N GLU A 60 9.71 -3.17 -10.24
CA GLU A 60 9.11 -3.10 -8.91
C GLU A 60 7.60 -2.84 -8.94
N ILE A 61 7.13 -2.00 -9.86
CA ILE A 61 5.68 -1.83 -10.08
C ILE A 61 5.06 -3.16 -10.48
N ASP A 62 5.66 -3.91 -11.41
CA ASP A 62 5.17 -5.23 -11.81
C ASP A 62 5.13 -6.23 -10.66
N LYS A 63 6.15 -6.24 -9.79
CA LYS A 63 6.15 -7.07 -8.58
C LYS A 63 5.04 -6.68 -7.63
N ILE A 64 4.83 -5.38 -7.39
CA ILE A 64 3.73 -4.87 -6.58
C ILE A 64 2.38 -5.34 -7.15
N LEU A 65 2.16 -5.13 -8.46
CA LEU A 65 0.91 -5.52 -9.13
C LEU A 65 0.66 -7.04 -9.05
N LYS A 66 1.69 -7.87 -9.13
CA LYS A 66 1.58 -9.33 -8.95
C LYS A 66 1.20 -9.77 -7.53
N THR A 67 1.36 -8.90 -6.53
CA THR A 67 1.01 -9.21 -5.13
C THR A 67 -0.38 -8.76 -4.71
N LEU A 68 -1.07 -7.97 -5.55
CA LEU A 68 -2.47 -7.55 -5.34
C LEU A 68 -3.43 -8.67 -5.74
#